data_AF-A0AAU3FBJ5-F1
#
_entry.id   AF-A0AAU3FBJ5-F1
#
_cell.length_a   1.000
_cell.length_b   1.000
_cell.length_c   1.000
_cell.angle_alpha   90.00
_cell.angle_beta   90.00
_cell.angle_gamma   90.00
#
_symmetry.space_group_name_H-M   'P 1'
#
loop_
_entity.id
_entity.type
_entity.pdbx_description
1 polymer ?
#
loop_
_entity_poly.entity_id
_entity_poly.type
_entity_poly.pdbx_seq_one_letter_code
_entity_poly.pdbx_strand_id
1 'polypeptide(L)' 'MSTSAESPLSSSLLRVEKGHADPEELAAITAVLLARAAAQPEAPAAHRGRSTAGWRRLERQRGFQPSHSWQG' A
#
# COMPACT_ATOMS: atom_id res chain seq x y z
N MET A 1 -24.52 32.11 7.34
CA MET A 1 -23.83 31.14 6.46
C MET A 1 -22.80 30.42 7.29
N SER A 2 -23.19 29.32 7.93
CA SER A 2 -22.30 28.53 8.78
C SER A 2 -21.78 27.34 7.98
N THR A 3 -20.49 27.34 7.68
CA THR A 3 -19.80 26.18 7.12
C THR A 3 -19.58 25.17 8.23
N SER A 4 -20.31 24.06 8.20
CA SER A 4 -20.00 22.91 9.05
C SER A 4 -18.62 22.39 8.67
N ALA A 5 -17.69 22.39 9.63
CA ALA A 5 -16.42 21.70 9.49
C ALA A 5 -16.71 20.20 9.39
N GLU A 6 -16.68 19.66 8.18
CA GLU A 6 -16.75 18.23 7.94
C GLU A 6 -15.54 17.59 8.62
N SER A 7 -15.80 16.85 9.70
CA SER A 7 -14.73 16.12 10.39
C SER A 7 -14.22 15.02 9.46
N PRO A 8 -12.92 14.92 9.19
CA PRO A 8 -12.35 13.88 8.32
C PRO A 8 -12.55 12.45 8.87
N LEU A 9 -13.11 12.30 10.07
CA LEU A 9 -13.51 11.02 10.66
C LEU A 9 -14.89 10.55 10.21
N SER A 10 -15.70 11.43 9.60
CA SER A 10 -17.02 11.07 9.07
C SER A 10 -16.94 10.40 7.70
N SER A 11 -15.82 10.56 6.97
CA SER A 11 -15.53 9.79 5.76
C SER A 11 -14.99 8.41 6.11
N SER A 12 -15.53 7.35 5.49
CA SER A 12 -15.03 5.98 5.65
C SER A 12 -13.54 5.91 5.34
N LEU A 13 -12.72 5.49 6.31
CA LEU A 13 -11.26 5.38 6.17
C LEU A 13 -10.84 4.34 5.13
N LEU A 14 -11.71 3.37 4.85
CA LEU A 14 -11.52 2.31 3.87
C LEU A 14 -12.73 2.26 2.92
N ARG A 15 -12.47 2.06 1.63
CA ARG A 15 -13.50 1.81 0.62
C ARG A 15 -13.39 0.35 0.17
N VAL A 16 -14.50 -0.38 0.25
CA VAL A 16 -14.60 -1.76 -0.22
C VAL A 16 -15.26 -1.73 -1.60
N GLU A 17 -14.54 -2.14 -2.64
CA GLU A 17 -15.08 -2.11 -4.02
C GLU A 17 -16.06 -3.25 -4.30
N LYS A 18 -15.93 -4.38 -3.58
CA LYS A 18 -16.75 -5.57 -3.78
C LYS A 18 -16.90 -6.34 -2.47
N GLY A 19 -18.12 -6.78 -2.16
CA GLY A 19 -18.42 -7.55 -0.94
C GLY A 19 -18.43 -6.68 0.32
N HIS A 20 -18.27 -7.32 1.48
CA HIS A 20 -18.01 -6.68 2.76
C HIS A 20 -16.71 -7.22 3.34
N ALA A 21 -16.04 -6.44 4.17
CA ALA A 21 -14.92 -6.94 4.96
C ALA A 21 -15.47 -7.55 6.24
N ASP A 22 -15.09 -8.80 6.52
CA ASP A 22 -15.39 -9.43 7.80
C ASP A 22 -14.60 -8.76 8.93
N PRO A 23 -15.06 -8.88 10.20
CA PRO A 23 -14.36 -8.29 11.34
C PRO A 23 -12.88 -8.69 11.44
N GLU A 24 -12.55 -9.94 11.11
CA GLU A 24 -11.20 -10.48 11.10
C GLU A 24 -10.33 -9.81 10.02
N GLU A 25 -10.89 -9.53 8.85
CA GLU A 25 -10.18 -8.86 7.75
C GLU A 25 -9.90 -7.39 8.10
N LEU A 26 -10.87 -6.69 8.68
CA LEU A 26 -10.69 -5.33 9.18
C LEU A 26 -9.63 -5.27 10.30
N ALA A 27 -9.63 -6.24 11.21
CA ALA A 27 -8.64 -6.36 12.26
C ALA A 27 -7.23 -6.58 11.67
N ALA A 28 -7.10 -7.45 10.66
CA ALA A 28 -5.83 -7.70 9.99
C ALA A 28 -5.27 -6.45 9.31
N ILE A 29 -6.11 -5.72 8.55
CA ILE A 29 -5.70 -4.46 7.90
C ILE A 29 -5.28 -3.43 8.95
N THR A 30 -6.05 -3.29 10.04
CA THR A 30 -5.74 -2.37 11.13
C THR A 30 -4.40 -2.72 11.80
N ALA A 31 -4.17 -4.01 12.08
CA ALA A 31 -2.93 -4.49 12.68
C ALA A 31 -1.72 -4.17 11.78
N VAL A 32 -1.83 -4.38 10.47
CA VAL A 32 -0.77 -4.03 9.51
C VAL A 32 -0.51 -2.52 9.51
N LEU A 33 -1.56 -1.69 9.46
CA LEU A 33 -1.41 -0.23 9.47
C LEU A 33 -0.75 0.26 10.76
N LEU A 34 -1.15 -0.28 11.92
CA LEU A 34 -0.52 0.04 13.21
C LEU A 34 0.94 -0.40 13.25
N ALA A 35 1.26 -1.61 12.78
CA ALA A 35 2.63 -2.09 12.71
C ALA A 35 3.49 -1.20 11.80
N ARG A 36 2.95 -0.74 10.67
CA ARG A 36 3.63 0.19 9.75
C ARG A 36 3.82 1.58 10.37
N ALA A 37 2.84 2.09 11.09
CA ALA A 37 2.95 3.37 11.79
C ALA A 37 3.94 3.32 12.96
N ALA A 38 4.04 2.17 13.64
CA ALA A 38 4.99 1.94 14.72
C ALA A 38 6.42 1.69 14.21
N ALA A 39 6.57 1.16 12.99
CA ALA A 39 7.88 0.96 12.39
C ALA A 39 8.55 2.32 12.12
N GLN A 40 9.62 2.61 12.86
CA GLN A 40 10.50 3.73 12.54
C GLN A 40 11.15 3.44 11.17
N PRO A 41 11.03 4.35 10.19
CA PRO A 41 11.77 4.19 8.96
C PRO A 41 13.26 4.26 9.30
N GLU A 42 13.95 3.13 9.14
CA GLU A 42 15.41 3.13 9.13
C GLU A 42 15.85 4.18 8.11
N ALA A 43 16.73 5.11 8.52
CA ALA A 43 17.20 6.16 7.65
C ALA A 43 17.63 5.49 6.34
N PRO A 44 17.03 5.85 5.19
CA PRO A 44 17.35 5.18 3.96
C PRO A 44 18.85 5.33 3.78
N ALA A 45 19.59 4.22 3.82
CA ALA A 45 20.96 4.19 3.30
C ALA A 45 20.91 4.96 1.99
N ALA A 46 21.80 5.92 1.78
CA ALA A 46 21.75 6.85 0.66
C ALA A 46 21.79 6.12 -0.70
N HIS A 47 20.67 5.54 -1.10
CA HIS A 47 20.47 4.89 -2.38
C HIS A 47 20.18 6.04 -3.32
N ARG A 48 21.23 6.48 -4.03
CA ARG A 48 21.10 7.39 -5.17
C ARG A 48 19.95 6.88 -6.03
N GLY A 49 18.92 7.72 -6.12
CA GLY A 49 17.58 7.26 -6.40
C GLY A 49 17.40 6.60 -7.76
N ARG A 50 16.28 5.89 -7.88
CA ARG A 50 15.38 6.15 -9.00
C ARG A 50 13.98 6.36 -8.44
N SER A 51 13.48 7.59 -8.56
CA SER A 51 12.10 8.00 -8.29
C SER A 51 11.10 7.48 -9.34
N THR A 52 11.53 6.55 -10.19
CA THR A 52 10.77 5.99 -11.28
C THR A 52 10.70 4.49 -11.04
N ALA A 53 9.49 3.93 -11.05
CA ALA A 53 9.30 2.49 -11.08
C ALA A 53 10.21 1.92 -12.18
N GLY A 54 11.07 0.97 -11.82
CA GLY A 54 12.01 0.36 -12.73
C GLY A 54 11.29 -0.58 -13.67
N TRP A 55 10.41 -0.05 -14.53
CA TRP A 55 9.75 -0.80 -15.60
C TRP A 55 10.86 -1.49 -16.40
N ARG A 56 11.03 -2.78 -16.15
CA ARG A 56 12.07 -3.56 -16.81
C ARG A 56 11.61 -3.79 -18.24
N ARG A 57 12.54 -3.59 -19.16
CA ARG A 57 12.38 -3.97 -20.56
C ARG A 57 12.26 -5.48 -20.66
N LEU A 58 11.03 -5.99 -20.79
CA LEU A 58 10.73 -7.41 -20.86
C LEU A 58 11.51 -8.10 -21.99
N GLU A 59 11.80 -7.38 -23.08
CA GLU A 59 12.63 -7.83 -24.20
C GLU A 59 14.09 -8.14 -23.82
N ARG A 60 14.56 -7.67 -22.65
CA ARG A 60 15.91 -7.95 -22.11
C ARG A 60 15.89 -8.96 -20.96
N GLN A 61 14.70 -9.40 -20.53
CA GLN A 61 14.57 -10.41 -19.49
C GLN A 61 14.76 -11.80 -20.13
N ARG A 62 15.91 -12.42 -19.86
CA ARG A 62 16.19 -13.78 -20.31
C ARG A 62 15.44 -14.76 -19.40
N GLY A 63 14.25 -15.19 -19.81
CA GLY A 63 13.55 -16.32 -19.19
C GLY A 63 12.06 -16.11 -18.99
N PHE A 64 11.31 -17.21 -19.05
CA PHE A 64 9.89 -17.27 -18.69
C PHE A 64 9.74 -17.10 -17.17
N GLN A 65 8.94 -16.14 -16.75
CA GLN A 65 8.61 -15.93 -15.35
C GLN A 65 7.25 -16.62 -15.06
N PRO A 66 7.18 -17.58 -14.13
CA PRO A 66 5.92 -18.24 -13.79
C PRO A 66 4.89 -17.27 -13.21
N SER A 67 3.60 -17.49 -13.48
CA SER A 67 2.49 -16.63 -13.02
C SER A 67 2.40 -16.42 -11.50
N HIS A 68 3.12 -17.23 -10.71
CA HIS A 68 3.14 -17.17 -9.25
C HIS A 68 4.37 -16.45 -8.67
N SER A 69 5.25 -15.87 -9.49
CA SER A 69 6.32 -15.03 -8.96
C SER A 69 5.78 -13.65 -8.63
N TRP A 70 5.80 -13.25 -7.36
CA TRP A 70 5.47 -11.88 -6.94
C TRP A 70 6.69 -10.95 -6.87
N GLN A 71 7.89 -11.48 -7.12
CA GLN A 71 9.14 -10.71 -7.15
C GLN A 71 9.62 -10.58 -8.61
N GLY A 72 9.58 -9.36 -9.12
CA GLY A 72 10.21 -8.90 -10.37
C GLY A 72 10.94 -7.58 -10.14
#